data_AF-D8EY11-F1
#
_entry.id   AF-D8EY11-F1
#
_cell.length_a   1.000
_cell.length_b   1.000
_cell.length_c   1.000
_cell.angle_alpha   90.00
_cell.angle_beta   90.00
_cell.angle_gamma   90.00
#
_symmetry.space_group_name_H-M   'P 1'
#
loop_
_entity.id
_entity.type
_entity.pdbx_description
1 polymer ?
#
loop_
_entity_poly.entity_id
_entity_poly.type
_entity_poly.pdbx_seq_one_letter_code
_entity_poly.pdbx_strand_id
1 'polypeptide(L)'
;MVLNGFPIIPQKMHIFCKNPENVLKSTRIMCIISILHICRIWFPKTYFLGHTDNMVFTESTRKYFERIPHRVRSALANSKSPVPFEYEDEPFFKSYEALYRLWTNRDSQRSVAESHGISRRKLVELEQSFVHCGALGLLPKLSFLEIDARLEQLVVLIKRARPHERSNHALRISEALGFPGGDLEIIRLVQRCHGYGHRMKEKDIRYFEELQHILNSAARQRAKKKAMHDAESRTKSFLNFNRDHLQQRIELMKALSQIPKKRQVRPVLTRFGISPNRFYVLKNRYMVYGVWGLVDLVQQGRTREKISAELELQIIEQRLMDPSLSAPKMIKN
;
A
#
# COMPACT_ATOMS: atom_id res chain seq x y z
N MET A 1 -19.24 67.59 -2.67
CA MET A 1 -18.35 66.50 -3.11
C MET A 1 -19.09 65.18 -2.94
N VAL A 2 -19.63 64.66 -4.05
CA VAL A 2 -20.00 63.26 -4.23
C VAL A 2 -18.83 62.61 -4.97
N LEU A 3 -18.53 61.34 -4.65
CA LEU A 3 -17.94 60.24 -5.47
C LEU A 3 -17.42 59.18 -4.46
N ASN A 4 -18.10 58.05 -4.25
CA ASN A 4 -18.21 56.82 -5.07
C ASN A 4 -17.11 55.77 -4.77
N GLY A 5 -17.51 54.51 -4.55
CA GLY A 5 -16.58 53.38 -4.69
C GLY A 5 -16.89 52.02 -4.05
N PHE A 6 -18.10 51.47 -4.10
CA PHE A 6 -18.29 50.02 -3.98
C PHE A 6 -19.28 49.50 -5.03
N PRO A 7 -18.82 48.68 -6.01
CA PRO A 7 -19.70 48.13 -7.03
C PRO A 7 -20.20 46.71 -6.69
N ILE A 8 -21.51 46.55 -6.88
CA ILE A 8 -22.16 45.51 -7.69
C ILE A 8 -21.95 44.05 -7.25
N ILE A 9 -22.90 43.56 -6.46
CA ILE A 9 -23.29 42.14 -6.43
C ILE A 9 -23.88 41.80 -7.81
N PRO A 10 -23.36 40.82 -8.57
CA PRO A 10 -23.95 40.49 -9.85
C PRO A 10 -25.30 39.80 -9.65
N GLN A 11 -26.34 40.48 -10.10
CA GLN A 11 -27.68 39.96 -10.39
C GLN A 11 -27.58 38.76 -11.36
N LYS A 12 -27.37 37.55 -10.85
CA LYS A 12 -27.63 36.29 -11.57
C LYS A 12 -28.11 35.20 -10.61
N MET A 13 -29.16 35.51 -9.83
CA MET A 13 -29.88 34.52 -9.01
C MET A 13 -31.38 34.44 -9.33
N HIS A 14 -31.83 35.02 -10.46
CA HIS A 14 -33.27 35.14 -10.75
C HIS A 14 -33.82 34.26 -11.90
N ILE A 15 -33.06 33.28 -12.40
CA ILE A 15 -33.53 32.42 -13.53
C ILE A 15 -33.74 30.95 -13.14
N PHE A 16 -33.94 30.62 -11.85
CA PHE A 16 -34.24 29.23 -11.44
C PHE A 16 -35.56 29.02 -10.68
N CYS A 17 -36.46 30.01 -10.66
CA CYS A 17 -37.76 29.90 -10.00
C CYS A 17 -38.92 29.97 -11.00
N LYS A 18 -39.11 28.93 -11.80
CA LYS A 18 -40.39 28.68 -12.50
C LYS A 18 -40.86 27.22 -12.47
N ASN A 19 -40.20 26.34 -11.73
CA ASN A 19 -40.63 24.95 -11.63
C ASN A 19 -40.42 24.40 -10.21
N PRO A 20 -41.47 24.00 -9.47
CA PRO A 20 -41.37 23.57 -8.07
C PRO A 20 -40.52 22.29 -7.89
N GLU A 21 -40.45 21.43 -8.91
CA GLU A 21 -39.54 20.26 -8.90
C GLU A 21 -38.05 20.65 -8.96
N ASN A 22 -37.72 21.78 -9.58
CA ASN A 22 -36.35 22.29 -9.65
C ASN A 22 -35.91 22.95 -8.35
N VAL A 23 -36.86 23.53 -7.59
CA VAL A 23 -36.59 24.10 -6.26
C VAL A 23 -36.26 22.99 -5.25
N LEU A 24 -36.96 21.85 -5.31
CA LEU A 24 -36.67 20.69 -4.47
C LEU A 24 -35.33 20.00 -4.82
N LYS A 25 -34.99 19.93 -6.12
CA LYS A 25 -33.66 19.46 -6.56
C LYS A 25 -32.56 20.44 -6.15
N SER A 26 -32.80 21.75 -6.30
CA SER A 26 -31.87 22.81 -5.91
C SER A 26 -31.61 22.82 -4.40
N THR A 27 -32.64 22.72 -3.56
CA THR A 27 -32.48 22.64 -2.10
C THR A 27 -31.74 21.38 -1.66
N ARG A 28 -31.98 20.22 -2.30
CA ARG A 28 -31.19 19.01 -2.03
C ARG A 28 -29.73 19.15 -2.43
N ILE A 29 -29.45 19.78 -3.58
CA ILE A 29 -28.08 20.07 -4.03
C ILE A 29 -27.42 21.08 -3.10
N MET A 30 -28.13 22.12 -2.66
CA MET A 30 -27.64 23.11 -1.70
C MET A 30 -27.37 22.49 -0.33
N CYS A 31 -28.24 21.61 0.18
CA CYS A 31 -27.97 20.85 1.40
C CYS A 31 -26.74 19.95 1.26
N ILE A 32 -26.52 19.33 0.10
CA ILE A 32 -25.29 18.58 -0.18
C ILE A 32 -24.11 19.55 -0.12
N ILE A 33 -24.12 20.67 -0.85
CA ILE A 33 -23.05 21.68 -0.84
C ILE A 33 -22.77 22.23 0.57
N SER A 34 -23.80 22.43 1.39
CA SER A 34 -23.69 22.87 2.78
C SER A 34 -23.05 21.79 3.68
N ILE A 35 -23.46 20.52 3.53
CA ILE A 35 -22.83 19.40 4.25
C ILE A 35 -21.38 19.23 3.78
N LEU A 36 -21.10 19.40 2.48
CA LEU A 36 -19.74 19.38 1.95
C LEU A 36 -18.90 20.53 2.52
N HIS A 37 -19.47 21.72 2.71
CA HIS A 37 -18.83 22.84 3.39
C HIS A 37 -18.56 22.57 4.88
N ILE A 38 -19.50 21.93 5.59
CA ILE A 38 -19.32 21.55 7.00
C ILE A 38 -18.24 20.45 7.13
N CYS A 39 -18.26 19.46 6.25
CA CYS A 39 -17.19 18.47 6.17
C CYS A 39 -15.84 19.14 5.84
N ARG A 40 -15.81 20.14 4.96
CA ARG A 40 -14.59 20.90 4.62
C ARG A 40 -13.96 21.61 5.84
N ILE A 41 -14.75 21.97 6.86
CA ILE A 41 -14.26 22.59 8.11
C ILE A 41 -13.64 21.54 9.06
N TRP A 42 -14.10 20.28 9.05
CA TRP A 42 -13.58 19.20 9.90
C TRP A 42 -12.52 18.31 9.23
N PHE A 43 -12.40 18.35 7.90
CA PHE A 43 -11.45 17.60 7.08
C PHE A 43 -9.98 18.11 6.90
N PRO A 44 -9.51 19.30 7.36
CA PRO A 44 -8.33 19.90 6.73
C PRO A 44 -6.96 19.24 6.93
N LYS A 45 -6.74 18.30 7.87
CA LYS A 45 -5.36 17.87 8.19
C LYS A 45 -4.86 16.59 7.53
N THR A 46 -5.73 15.67 7.11
CA THR A 46 -5.29 14.39 6.49
C THR A 46 -5.70 14.27 5.02
N TYR A 47 -6.81 14.91 4.60
CA TYR A 47 -7.34 14.79 3.25
C TYR A 47 -6.93 15.92 2.30
N PHE A 48 -6.72 17.15 2.81
CA PHE A 48 -6.28 18.29 2.00
C PHE A 48 -4.75 18.39 1.83
N LEU A 49 -3.98 17.68 2.67
CA LEU A 49 -2.52 17.75 2.70
C LEU A 49 -1.82 16.46 2.22
N GLY A 50 -2.55 15.49 1.65
CA GLY A 50 -1.96 14.20 1.29
C GLY A 50 -2.72 13.47 0.18
N HIS A 51 -2.45 13.84 -1.07
CA HIS A 51 -2.55 13.06 -2.31
C HIS A 51 -3.43 11.80 -2.25
N THR A 52 -4.71 11.96 -2.60
CA THR A 52 -5.49 10.91 -3.28
C THR A 52 -5.29 11.06 -4.79
N ASP A 53 -4.05 11.11 -5.24
CA ASP A 53 -3.76 11.26 -6.67
C ASP A 53 -3.76 9.85 -7.30
N ASN A 54 -4.79 9.57 -8.09
CA ASN A 54 -4.84 8.52 -9.11
C ASN A 54 -4.74 7.07 -8.61
N MET A 55 -5.72 6.60 -7.83
CA MET A 55 -5.78 5.19 -7.40
C MET A 55 -6.93 4.40 -8.00
N VAL A 56 -7.39 4.79 -9.18
CA VAL A 56 -8.43 4.04 -9.90
C VAL A 56 -7.76 2.92 -10.69
N PHE A 57 -8.03 1.68 -10.29
CA PHE A 57 -7.44 0.51 -10.91
C PHE A 57 -8.06 0.23 -12.28
N THR A 58 -7.24 -0.25 -13.22
CA THR A 58 -7.75 -0.97 -14.38
C THR A 58 -8.33 -2.32 -13.95
N GLU A 59 -9.14 -2.92 -14.82
CA GLU A 59 -9.73 -4.24 -14.56
C GLU A 59 -8.68 -5.34 -14.31
N SER A 60 -7.53 -5.25 -14.98
CA SER A 60 -6.39 -6.16 -14.79
C SER A 60 -5.83 -6.07 -13.37
N THR A 61 -5.54 -4.86 -12.88
CA THR A 61 -5.01 -4.62 -11.54
C THR A 61 -6.01 -5.04 -10.47
N ARG A 62 -7.31 -4.76 -10.68
CA ARG A 62 -8.37 -5.17 -9.77
C ARG A 62 -8.46 -6.69 -9.65
N LYS A 63 -8.51 -7.40 -10.79
CA LYS A 63 -8.52 -8.87 -10.81
C LYS A 63 -7.27 -9.48 -10.18
N TYR A 64 -6.11 -8.82 -10.33
CA TYR A 64 -4.89 -9.23 -9.65
C TYR A 64 -5.08 -9.22 -8.13
N PHE A 65 -5.49 -8.09 -7.53
CA PHE A 65 -5.69 -7.98 -6.08
C PHE A 65 -6.82 -8.86 -5.53
N GLU A 66 -7.93 -9.00 -6.27
CA GLU A 66 -9.04 -9.89 -5.89
C GLU A 66 -8.62 -11.37 -5.77
N ARG A 67 -7.62 -11.81 -6.56
CA ARG A 67 -7.13 -13.19 -6.56
C ARG A 67 -6.11 -13.50 -5.47
N ILE A 68 -5.41 -12.50 -4.92
CA ILE A 68 -4.33 -12.71 -3.94
C ILE A 68 -4.79 -13.48 -2.71
N PRO A 69 -5.88 -13.11 -1.99
CA PRO A 69 -6.29 -13.82 -0.78
C PRO A 69 -6.56 -15.30 -1.03
N HIS A 70 -7.15 -15.63 -2.19
CA HIS A 70 -7.41 -17.01 -2.59
C HIS A 70 -6.11 -17.79 -2.81
N ARG A 71 -5.18 -17.23 -3.58
CA ARG A 71 -3.87 -17.85 -3.86
C ARG A 71 -3.06 -18.08 -2.59
N VAL A 72 -3.03 -17.11 -1.69
CA VAL A 72 -2.32 -17.22 -0.41
C VAL A 72 -2.94 -18.31 0.47
N ARG A 73 -4.28 -18.40 0.54
CA ARG A 73 -4.96 -19.45 1.31
C ARG A 73 -4.74 -20.84 0.71
N SER A 74 -4.79 -20.97 -0.61
CA SER A 74 -4.49 -22.22 -1.32
C SER A 74 -3.06 -22.69 -1.01
N ALA A 75 -2.08 -21.79 -1.13
CA ALA A 75 -0.69 -22.08 -0.80
C ALA A 75 -0.51 -22.47 0.66
N LEU A 76 -1.16 -21.77 1.60
CA LEU A 76 -1.10 -22.10 3.02
C LEU A 76 -1.69 -23.49 3.29
N ALA A 77 -2.82 -23.84 2.68
CA ALA A 77 -3.46 -25.15 2.85
C ALA A 77 -2.60 -26.30 2.32
N ASN A 78 -1.87 -26.07 1.22
CA ASN A 78 -0.94 -27.03 0.65
C ASN A 78 0.40 -27.10 1.41
N SER A 79 0.73 -26.08 2.19
CA SER A 79 1.95 -26.04 2.99
C SER A 79 1.83 -26.83 4.29
N LYS A 80 2.93 -27.42 4.75
CA LYS A 80 3.03 -28.06 6.08
C LYS A 80 3.27 -27.05 7.21
N SER A 81 3.25 -25.75 6.92
CA SER A 81 3.62 -24.69 7.85
C SER A 81 2.42 -23.82 8.24
N PRO A 82 2.37 -23.31 9.48
CA PRO A 82 1.35 -22.35 9.87
C PRO A 82 1.55 -20.94 9.30
N VAL A 83 2.62 -20.67 8.54
CA VAL A 83 2.95 -19.34 8.00
C VAL A 83 2.96 -19.35 6.47
N PRO A 84 2.16 -18.49 5.82
CA PRO A 84 2.16 -18.39 4.37
C PRO A 84 3.46 -17.75 3.87
N PHE A 85 3.99 -18.20 2.74
CA PHE A 85 5.11 -17.57 2.05
C PHE A 85 4.83 -17.53 0.56
N GLU A 86 5.45 -18.37 -0.25
CA GLU A 86 5.21 -18.39 -1.69
C GLU A 86 3.78 -18.80 -2.03
N TYR A 87 3.21 -18.15 -3.04
CA TYR A 87 1.91 -18.48 -3.61
C TYR A 87 1.94 -18.37 -5.13
N GLU A 88 1.03 -19.07 -5.77
CA GLU A 88 1.05 -19.27 -7.22
C GLU A 88 0.96 -17.96 -8.01
N ASP A 89 1.65 -17.95 -9.17
CA ASP A 89 1.65 -16.87 -10.15
C ASP A 89 2.03 -15.47 -9.64
N GLU A 90 2.74 -15.37 -8.52
CA GLU A 90 3.24 -14.09 -8.04
C GLU A 90 4.58 -13.75 -8.71
N PRO A 91 4.67 -12.68 -9.53
CA PRO A 91 5.90 -12.32 -10.23
C PRO A 91 7.04 -11.97 -9.28
N PHE A 92 6.72 -11.42 -8.10
CA PHE A 92 7.70 -11.02 -7.10
C PHE A 92 8.66 -12.17 -6.73
N PHE A 93 8.17 -13.37 -6.41
CA PHE A 93 9.02 -14.49 -5.99
C PHE A 93 9.93 -14.97 -7.11
N LYS A 94 9.42 -15.03 -8.34
CA LYS A 94 10.23 -15.40 -9.52
C LYS A 94 11.37 -14.42 -9.73
N SER A 95 11.10 -13.11 -9.62
CA SER A 95 12.13 -12.08 -9.73
C SER A 95 13.12 -12.09 -8.57
N TYR A 96 12.65 -12.33 -7.35
CA TYR A 96 13.49 -12.39 -6.16
C TYR A 96 14.44 -13.60 -6.19
N GLU A 97 13.95 -14.78 -6.55
CA GLU A 97 14.77 -15.99 -6.67
C GLU A 97 15.79 -15.87 -7.81
N ALA A 98 15.41 -15.30 -8.95
CA ALA A 98 16.33 -15.04 -10.05
C ALA A 98 17.51 -14.15 -9.62
N LEU A 99 17.23 -13.09 -8.84
CA LEU A 99 18.28 -12.22 -8.31
C LEU A 99 19.11 -12.90 -7.22
N TYR A 100 18.50 -13.71 -6.35
CA TYR A 100 19.22 -14.50 -5.36
C TYR A 100 20.26 -15.41 -6.04
N ARG A 101 19.88 -16.14 -7.08
CA ARG A 101 20.79 -16.98 -7.86
C ARG A 101 21.90 -16.18 -8.53
N LEU A 102 21.57 -15.03 -9.10
CA LEU A 102 22.54 -14.16 -9.76
C LEU A 102 23.57 -13.55 -8.79
N TRP A 103 23.12 -13.06 -7.62
CA TRP A 103 23.94 -12.29 -6.69
C TRP A 103 24.63 -13.14 -5.62
N THR A 104 23.97 -14.21 -5.16
CA THR A 104 24.46 -15.08 -4.08
C THR A 104 25.12 -16.33 -4.65
N ASN A 105 24.47 -17.03 -5.58
CA ASN A 105 25.03 -18.28 -6.15
C ASN A 105 26.04 -18.02 -7.28
N ARG A 106 26.12 -16.77 -7.78
CA ARG A 106 26.98 -16.36 -8.89
C ARG A 106 26.69 -17.11 -10.19
N ASP A 107 25.44 -17.53 -10.38
CA ASP A 107 24.98 -18.16 -11.61
C ASP A 107 25.11 -17.18 -12.79
N SER A 108 25.38 -17.69 -14.00
CA SER A 108 25.48 -16.83 -15.18
C SER A 108 24.13 -16.22 -15.54
N GLN A 109 24.13 -14.97 -16.02
CA GLN A 109 22.90 -14.28 -16.46
C GLN A 109 22.10 -15.08 -17.49
N ARG A 110 22.80 -15.84 -18.36
CA ARG A 110 22.18 -16.69 -19.37
C ARG A 110 21.40 -17.84 -18.75
N SER A 111 22.02 -18.57 -17.82
CA SER A 111 21.38 -19.69 -17.12
C SER A 111 20.16 -19.23 -16.32
N VAL A 112 20.27 -18.10 -15.62
CA VAL A 112 19.16 -17.52 -14.85
C VAL A 112 18.02 -17.05 -15.76
N ALA A 113 18.34 -16.39 -16.87
CA ALA A 113 17.36 -15.92 -17.85
C ALA A 113 16.58 -17.10 -18.48
N GLU A 114 17.29 -18.16 -18.89
CA GLU A 114 16.69 -19.36 -19.49
C GLU A 114 15.82 -20.11 -18.48
N SER A 115 16.30 -20.33 -17.24
CA SER A 115 15.56 -21.09 -16.22
C SER A 115 14.27 -20.41 -15.74
N HIS A 116 14.24 -19.07 -15.69
CA HIS A 116 13.05 -18.32 -15.28
C HIS A 116 12.18 -17.85 -16.45
N GLY A 117 12.59 -18.09 -17.71
CA GLY A 117 11.86 -17.64 -18.90
C GLY A 117 11.82 -16.11 -19.04
N ILE A 118 12.88 -15.41 -18.60
CA ILE A 118 12.96 -13.95 -18.58
C ILE A 118 14.03 -13.49 -19.57
N SER A 119 13.79 -12.38 -20.28
CA SER A 119 14.81 -11.82 -21.17
C SER A 119 15.99 -11.23 -20.40
N ARG A 120 17.21 -11.28 -20.97
CA ARG A 120 18.41 -10.69 -20.36
C ARG A 120 18.24 -9.20 -20.03
N ARG A 121 17.61 -8.45 -20.94
CA ARG A 121 17.27 -7.03 -20.73
C ARG A 121 16.39 -6.85 -19.50
N LYS A 122 15.38 -7.72 -19.34
CA LYS A 122 14.48 -7.66 -18.20
C LYS A 122 15.19 -7.99 -16.88
N LEU A 123 16.13 -8.94 -16.90
CA LEU A 123 16.95 -9.26 -15.72
C LEU A 123 17.81 -8.06 -15.29
N VAL A 124 18.41 -7.34 -16.24
CA VAL A 124 19.16 -6.10 -15.97
C VAL A 124 18.25 -5.00 -15.40
N GLU A 125 17.05 -4.82 -15.94
CA GLU A 125 16.08 -3.87 -15.39
C GLU A 125 15.66 -4.22 -13.95
N LEU A 126 15.50 -5.51 -13.65
CA LEU A 126 15.18 -5.99 -12.30
C LEU A 126 16.34 -5.74 -11.34
N GLU A 127 17.58 -6.04 -11.75
CA GLU A 127 18.78 -5.78 -10.97
C GLU A 127 18.93 -4.29 -10.64
N GLN A 128 18.77 -3.41 -11.64
CA GLN A 128 18.81 -1.95 -11.43
C GLN A 128 17.69 -1.47 -10.49
N SER A 129 16.48 -2.00 -10.67
CA SER A 129 15.33 -1.67 -9.81
C SER A 129 15.57 -2.15 -8.37
N PHE A 130 16.19 -3.31 -8.18
CA PHE A 130 16.55 -3.85 -6.88
C PHE A 130 17.63 -3.01 -6.20
N VAL A 131 18.69 -2.62 -6.92
CA VAL A 131 19.75 -1.73 -6.41
C VAL A 131 19.16 -0.41 -5.91
N HIS A 132 18.25 0.19 -6.68
CA HIS A 132 17.67 1.50 -6.35
C HIS A 132 16.54 1.44 -5.31
N CYS A 133 15.63 0.48 -5.42
CA CYS A 133 14.40 0.44 -4.62
C CYS A 133 14.34 -0.74 -3.63
N GLY A 134 15.33 -1.63 -3.61
CA GLY A 134 15.29 -2.89 -2.87
C GLY A 134 14.25 -3.87 -3.43
N ALA A 135 13.78 -4.78 -2.59
CA ALA A 135 12.70 -5.72 -2.86
C ALA A 135 11.44 -5.03 -3.40
N LEU A 136 11.20 -3.77 -3.05
CA LEU A 136 10.06 -2.99 -3.56
C LEU A 136 10.12 -2.80 -5.09
N GLY A 137 11.33 -2.79 -5.65
CA GLY A 137 11.57 -2.70 -7.09
C GLY A 137 11.16 -3.96 -7.85
N LEU A 138 10.95 -5.08 -7.16
CA LEU A 138 10.57 -6.37 -7.76
C LEU A 138 9.06 -6.60 -7.78
N LEU A 139 8.28 -5.77 -7.08
CA LEU A 139 6.82 -5.85 -7.12
C LEU A 139 6.30 -5.53 -8.53
N PRO A 140 5.22 -6.19 -8.97
CA PRO A 140 4.68 -5.98 -10.31
C PRO A 140 4.29 -4.52 -10.53
N LYS A 141 4.50 -4.05 -11.77
CA LYS A 141 3.99 -2.74 -12.19
C LYS A 141 2.48 -2.83 -12.32
N LEU A 142 1.77 -1.98 -11.59
CA LEU A 142 0.32 -1.89 -11.61
C LEU A 142 -0.11 -0.88 -12.67
N SER A 143 -1.27 -1.13 -13.30
CA SER A 143 -1.90 -0.20 -14.23
C SER A 143 -3.06 0.53 -13.56
N PHE A 144 -3.09 1.85 -13.76
CA PHE A 144 -4.09 2.77 -13.22
C PHE A 144 -4.76 3.52 -14.37
N LEU A 145 -5.99 3.96 -14.14
CA LEU A 145 -6.71 4.84 -15.04
C LEU A 145 -6.43 6.28 -14.64
N GLU A 146 -5.98 7.10 -15.58
CA GLU A 146 -5.77 8.53 -15.37
C GLU A 146 -7.11 9.24 -15.34
N ILE A 147 -7.50 9.75 -14.16
CA ILE A 147 -8.74 10.49 -13.93
C ILE A 147 -8.40 11.79 -13.21
N ASP A 148 -9.23 12.81 -13.41
CA ASP A 148 -9.11 14.05 -12.65
C ASP A 148 -9.28 13.77 -11.14
N ALA A 149 -8.27 14.11 -10.34
CA ALA A 149 -8.28 13.92 -8.90
C ALA A 149 -9.50 14.58 -8.22
N ARG A 150 -10.01 15.68 -8.76
CA ARG A 150 -11.21 16.37 -8.25
C ARG A 150 -12.47 15.53 -8.46
N LEU A 151 -12.55 14.80 -9.57
CA LEU A 151 -13.65 13.87 -9.84
C LEU A 151 -13.60 12.69 -8.86
N GLU A 152 -12.43 12.09 -8.66
CA GLU A 152 -12.24 11.01 -7.67
C GLU A 152 -12.67 11.47 -6.27
N GLN A 153 -12.16 12.63 -5.82
CA GLN A 153 -12.48 13.21 -4.53
C GLN A 153 -13.98 13.48 -4.35
N LEU A 154 -14.63 14.04 -5.37
CA LEU A 154 -16.07 14.30 -5.35
C LEU A 154 -16.87 13.00 -5.14
N VAL A 155 -16.52 11.94 -5.87
CA VAL A 155 -17.22 10.66 -5.78
C VAL A 155 -17.08 10.05 -4.39
N VAL A 156 -15.86 10.04 -3.83
CA VAL A 156 -15.57 9.54 -2.48
C VAL A 156 -16.32 10.36 -1.43
N LEU A 157 -16.29 11.69 -1.55
CA LEU A 157 -16.96 12.62 -0.66
C LEU A 157 -18.48 12.41 -0.64
N ILE A 158 -19.11 12.27 -1.81
CA ILE A 158 -20.53 11.97 -1.92
C ILE A 158 -20.85 10.63 -1.24
N LYS A 159 -20.04 9.59 -1.46
CA LYS A 159 -20.27 8.27 -0.85
C LYS A 159 -20.08 8.26 0.66
N ARG A 160 -19.17 9.07 1.19
CA ARG A 160 -19.00 9.22 2.64
C ARG A 160 -20.15 10.01 3.28
N ALA A 161 -20.60 11.08 2.64
CA ALA A 161 -21.72 11.89 3.13
C ALA A 161 -23.08 11.17 2.97
N ARG A 162 -23.25 10.44 1.86
CA ARG A 162 -24.48 9.74 1.49
C ARG A 162 -24.16 8.37 0.87
N PRO A 163 -24.00 7.32 1.71
CA PRO A 163 -23.60 5.99 1.26
C PRO A 163 -24.47 5.37 0.16
N HIS A 164 -25.79 5.55 0.29
CA HIS A 164 -26.79 4.94 -0.59
C HIS A 164 -27.07 5.75 -1.87
N GLU A 165 -26.38 6.88 -2.06
CA GLU A 165 -26.64 7.75 -3.19
C GLU A 165 -26.20 7.10 -4.51
N ARG A 166 -27.03 7.23 -5.56
CA ARG A 166 -26.75 6.62 -6.87
C ARG A 166 -25.63 7.37 -7.59
N SER A 167 -24.84 6.65 -8.39
CA SER A 167 -23.74 7.21 -9.20
C SER A 167 -24.19 8.34 -10.13
N ASN A 168 -25.45 8.33 -10.58
CA ASN A 168 -26.04 9.41 -11.40
C ASN A 168 -26.03 10.78 -10.70
N HIS A 169 -26.09 10.83 -9.38
CA HIS A 169 -26.00 12.11 -8.65
C HIS A 169 -24.59 12.66 -8.65
N ALA A 170 -23.58 11.79 -8.52
CA ALA A 170 -22.20 12.20 -8.66
C ALA A 170 -21.92 12.73 -10.08
N LEU A 171 -22.50 12.10 -11.11
CA LEU A 171 -22.42 12.55 -12.50
C LEU A 171 -23.00 13.96 -12.69
N ARG A 172 -24.24 14.18 -12.21
CA ARG A 172 -24.89 15.50 -12.31
C ARG A 172 -24.10 16.59 -11.59
N ILE A 173 -23.50 16.27 -10.44
CA ILE A 173 -22.68 17.25 -9.71
C ILE A 173 -21.36 17.49 -10.44
N SER A 174 -20.72 16.46 -11.00
CA SER A 174 -19.48 16.64 -11.79
C SER A 174 -19.73 17.45 -13.06
N GLU A 175 -20.86 17.23 -13.75
CA GLU A 175 -21.27 18.00 -14.93
C GLU A 175 -21.53 19.47 -14.57
N ALA A 176 -22.24 19.73 -13.47
CA ALA A 176 -22.52 21.07 -12.99
C ALA A 176 -21.24 21.83 -12.57
N LEU A 177 -20.24 21.12 -12.06
CA LEU A 177 -18.93 21.67 -11.69
C LEU A 177 -17.94 21.76 -12.87
N GLY A 178 -18.30 21.22 -14.03
CA GLY A 178 -17.46 21.24 -15.24
C GLY A 178 -16.18 20.41 -15.11
N PHE A 179 -16.20 19.30 -14.35
CA PHE A 179 -15.04 18.42 -14.24
C PHE A 179 -14.85 17.58 -15.52
N PRO A 180 -13.62 17.50 -16.07
CA PRO A 180 -13.35 16.69 -17.25
C PRO A 180 -13.43 15.19 -16.91
N GLY A 181 -13.85 14.37 -17.89
CA GLY A 181 -13.87 12.91 -17.76
C GLY A 181 -14.97 12.35 -16.85
N GLY A 182 -16.01 13.13 -16.56
CA GLY A 182 -17.20 12.68 -15.83
C GLY A 182 -18.05 11.72 -16.66
N ASP A 183 -17.69 10.43 -16.66
CA ASP A 183 -18.52 9.37 -17.20
C ASP A 183 -19.08 8.48 -16.08
N LEU A 184 -20.27 7.94 -16.28
CA LEU A 184 -20.94 7.07 -15.32
C LEU A 184 -20.14 5.80 -15.04
N GLU A 185 -19.46 5.24 -16.04
CA GLU A 185 -18.62 4.05 -15.84
C GLU A 185 -17.40 4.37 -14.99
N ILE A 186 -16.73 5.49 -15.26
CA ILE A 186 -15.60 6.00 -14.49
C ILE A 186 -16.00 6.23 -13.03
N ILE A 187 -17.14 6.89 -12.78
CA ILE A 187 -17.66 7.12 -11.43
C ILE A 187 -17.94 5.81 -10.70
N ARG A 188 -18.54 4.82 -11.38
CA ARG A 188 -18.78 3.50 -10.80
C ARG A 188 -17.47 2.76 -10.52
N LEU A 189 -16.47 2.92 -11.37
CA LEU A 189 -15.15 2.33 -11.18
C LEU A 189 -14.44 2.93 -9.97
N VAL A 190 -14.47 4.27 -9.82
CA VAL A 190 -13.98 4.97 -8.62
C VAL A 190 -14.66 4.41 -7.38
N GLN A 191 -15.99 4.30 -7.39
CA GLN A 191 -16.74 3.73 -6.25
C GLN A 191 -16.25 2.33 -5.89
N ARG A 192 -16.03 1.45 -6.87
CA ARG A 192 -15.52 0.09 -6.64
C ARG A 192 -14.10 0.09 -6.08
N CYS A 193 -13.20 0.94 -6.59
CA CYS A 193 -11.81 1.04 -6.13
C CYS A 193 -11.66 1.60 -4.70
N HIS A 194 -12.76 2.12 -4.14
CA HIS A 194 -12.88 2.57 -2.75
C HIS A 194 -13.78 1.65 -1.91
N GLY A 195 -14.20 0.50 -2.43
CA GLY A 195 -15.05 -0.46 -1.71
C GLY A 195 -16.53 -0.07 -1.61
N TYR A 196 -16.95 1.00 -2.28
CA TYR A 196 -18.33 1.47 -2.33
C TYR A 196 -19.17 0.67 -3.35
N GLY A 197 -19.31 -0.63 -3.10
CA GLY A 197 -20.18 -1.51 -3.86
C GLY A 197 -21.67 -1.36 -3.49
N HIS A 198 -22.54 -2.14 -4.15
CA HIS A 198 -24.00 -2.04 -3.94
C HIS A 198 -24.43 -2.31 -2.48
N ARG A 199 -23.70 -3.15 -1.75
CA ARG A 199 -23.96 -3.50 -0.35
C ARG A 199 -23.17 -2.66 0.66
N MET A 200 -22.24 -1.81 0.20
CA MET A 200 -21.41 -0.93 1.05
C MET A 200 -20.85 -1.64 2.29
N LYS A 201 -20.29 -2.85 2.13
CA LYS A 201 -19.80 -3.61 3.28
C LYS A 201 -18.59 -2.91 3.86
N GLU A 202 -18.58 -2.71 5.17
CA GLU A 202 -17.47 -2.06 5.86
C GLU A 202 -16.14 -2.78 5.65
N LYS A 203 -16.16 -4.12 5.53
CA LYS A 203 -14.98 -4.93 5.21
C LYS A 203 -14.37 -4.58 3.85
N ASP A 204 -15.21 -4.28 2.85
CA ASP A 204 -14.74 -3.94 1.50
C ASP A 204 -14.13 -2.55 1.50
N ILE A 205 -14.76 -1.59 2.20
CA ILE A 205 -14.23 -0.23 2.37
C ILE A 205 -12.85 -0.29 3.06
N ARG A 206 -12.76 -0.97 4.21
CA ARG A 206 -11.48 -1.14 4.94
C ARG A 206 -10.42 -1.82 4.07
N TYR A 207 -10.81 -2.83 3.28
CA TYR A 207 -9.88 -3.52 2.39
C TYR A 207 -9.24 -2.57 1.37
N PHE A 208 -10.06 -1.73 0.71
CA PHE A 208 -9.57 -0.78 -0.29
C PHE A 208 -8.83 0.40 0.34
N GLU A 209 -9.25 0.89 1.52
CA GLU A 209 -8.54 1.94 2.25
C GLU A 209 -7.12 1.50 2.65
N GLU A 210 -6.98 0.29 3.20
CA GLU A 210 -5.66 -0.27 3.50
C GLU A 210 -4.82 -0.53 2.24
N LEU A 211 -5.44 -0.99 1.15
CA LEU A 211 -4.74 -1.19 -0.12
C LEU A 211 -4.20 0.13 -0.68
N GLN A 212 -5.01 1.18 -0.68
CA GLN A 212 -4.57 2.52 -1.10
C GLN A 212 -3.42 3.03 -0.22
N HIS A 213 -3.48 2.81 1.09
CA HIS A 213 -2.37 3.14 1.99
C HIS A 213 -1.07 2.40 1.65
N ILE A 214 -1.17 1.09 1.36
CA ILE A 214 -0.03 0.26 0.93
C ILE A 214 0.60 0.84 -0.35
N LEU A 215 -0.22 1.12 -1.35
CA LEU A 215 0.24 1.59 -2.65
C LEU A 215 0.83 3.01 -2.57
N ASN A 216 0.22 3.89 -1.79
CA ASN A 216 0.77 5.23 -1.55
C ASN A 216 2.13 5.16 -0.85
N SER A 217 2.27 4.25 0.10
CA SER A 217 3.56 4.03 0.77
C SER A 217 4.60 3.45 -0.18
N ALA A 218 4.21 2.53 -1.06
CA ALA A 218 5.07 2.00 -2.12
C ALA A 218 5.54 3.10 -3.07
N ALA A 219 4.63 3.96 -3.54
CA ALA A 219 4.94 5.08 -4.42
C ALA A 219 5.92 6.06 -3.76
N ARG A 220 5.67 6.43 -2.49
CA ARG A 220 6.57 7.29 -1.71
C ARG A 220 7.95 6.68 -1.51
N GLN A 221 8.04 5.37 -1.27
CA GLN A 221 9.31 4.68 -1.14
C GLN A 221 10.08 4.63 -2.47
N ARG A 222 9.39 4.37 -3.59
CA ARG A 222 9.99 4.39 -4.94
C ARG A 222 10.47 5.79 -5.36
N ALA A 223 9.81 6.85 -4.92
CA ALA A 223 10.21 8.22 -5.22
C ALA A 223 11.50 8.64 -4.48
N LYS A 224 11.88 7.94 -3.40
CA LYS A 224 13.11 8.23 -2.67
C LYS A 224 14.31 7.75 -3.47
N LYS A 225 15.13 8.70 -3.96
CA LYS A 225 16.40 8.41 -4.62
C LYS A 225 17.46 7.98 -3.62
N LYS A 226 17.40 6.74 -3.13
CA LYS A 226 18.40 6.17 -2.21
C LYS A 226 18.76 4.77 -2.66
N ALA A 227 20.03 4.54 -2.97
CA ALA A 227 20.53 3.19 -3.26
C ALA A 227 20.35 2.28 -2.03
N MET A 228 19.52 1.24 -2.18
CA MET A 228 19.23 0.26 -1.14
C MET A 228 20.29 -0.82 -1.08
N HIS A 229 20.80 -1.23 -2.24
CA HIS A 229 21.87 -2.20 -2.37
C HIS A 229 23.02 -1.62 -3.19
N ASP A 230 24.16 -2.29 -3.11
CA ASP A 230 25.39 -1.93 -3.81
C ASP A 230 25.70 -3.02 -4.85
N ALA A 231 25.79 -2.59 -6.11
CA ALA A 231 26.06 -3.46 -7.25
C ALA A 231 27.52 -3.89 -7.34
N GLU A 232 28.44 -3.15 -6.69
CA GLU A 232 29.87 -3.50 -6.64
C GLU A 232 30.12 -4.63 -5.64
N SER A 233 29.41 -4.62 -4.51
CA SER A 233 29.49 -5.64 -3.46
C SER A 233 28.28 -6.58 -3.39
N ARG A 234 27.83 -7.09 -4.54
CA ARG A 234 26.58 -7.89 -4.72
C ARG A 234 26.29 -8.87 -3.59
N THR A 235 27.15 -9.86 -3.35
CA THR A 235 26.87 -10.91 -2.36
C THR A 235 26.77 -10.38 -0.93
N LYS A 236 27.58 -9.38 -0.57
CA LYS A 236 27.55 -8.76 0.76
C LYS A 236 26.34 -7.83 0.93
N SER A 237 25.96 -7.15 -0.16
CA SER A 237 24.87 -6.18 -0.16
C SER A 237 23.51 -6.80 -0.39
N PHE A 238 23.42 -8.05 -0.87
CA PHE A 238 22.15 -8.68 -1.23
C PHE A 238 21.15 -8.66 -0.07
N LEU A 239 21.54 -9.10 1.14
CA LEU A 239 20.71 -9.01 2.35
C LEU A 239 21.02 -7.73 3.11
N ASN A 240 20.23 -6.67 2.90
CA ASN A 240 20.44 -5.37 3.54
C ASN A 240 19.25 -4.96 4.42
N PHE A 241 19.03 -5.65 5.54
CA PHE A 241 17.89 -5.39 6.43
C PHE A 241 17.88 -3.99 7.07
N ASN A 242 19.03 -3.30 7.07
CA ASN A 242 19.14 -1.93 7.59
C ASN A 242 18.49 -0.90 6.67
N ARG A 243 18.47 -1.17 5.36
CA ARG A 243 17.89 -0.25 4.35
C ARG A 243 16.60 -0.81 3.73
N ASP A 244 16.55 -2.13 3.53
CA ASP A 244 15.44 -2.83 2.93
C ASP A 244 14.64 -3.64 3.96
N HIS A 245 13.71 -2.95 4.62
CA HIS A 245 12.80 -3.56 5.57
C HIS A 245 11.78 -4.51 4.92
N LEU A 246 11.48 -4.33 3.63
CA LEU A 246 10.58 -5.22 2.92
C LEU A 246 11.27 -6.58 2.73
N GLN A 247 12.53 -6.59 2.30
CA GLN A 247 13.33 -7.80 2.20
C GLN A 247 13.46 -8.52 3.54
N GLN A 248 13.72 -7.80 4.64
CA GLN A 248 13.76 -8.38 5.97
C GLN A 248 12.47 -9.15 6.32
N ARG A 249 11.29 -8.60 5.95
CA ARG A 249 9.99 -9.23 6.21
C ARG A 249 9.75 -10.44 5.31
N ILE A 250 10.17 -10.37 4.06
CA ILE A 250 10.06 -11.49 3.12
C ILE A 250 10.92 -12.65 3.62
N GLU A 251 12.17 -12.38 4.01
CA GLU A 251 13.06 -13.39 4.58
C GLU A 251 12.56 -13.93 5.92
N LEU A 252 11.92 -13.11 6.76
CA LEU A 252 11.23 -13.60 7.94
C LEU A 252 10.12 -14.60 7.56
N MET A 253 9.25 -14.24 6.62
CA MET A 253 8.15 -15.11 6.20
C MET A 253 8.69 -16.41 5.57
N LYS A 254 9.76 -16.33 4.78
CA LYS A 254 10.49 -17.50 4.24
C LYS A 254 10.99 -18.40 5.35
N ALA A 255 11.73 -17.86 6.33
CA ALA A 255 12.27 -18.63 7.44
C ALA A 255 11.17 -19.28 8.30
N LEU A 256 10.08 -18.56 8.55
CA LEU A 256 8.94 -19.08 9.30
C LEU A 256 8.15 -20.15 8.52
N SER A 257 8.10 -20.05 7.19
CA SER A 257 7.43 -21.05 6.35
C SER A 257 8.14 -22.42 6.37
N GLN A 258 9.44 -22.44 6.66
CA GLN A 258 10.22 -23.68 6.75
C GLN A 258 10.03 -24.41 8.09
N ILE A 259 9.39 -23.76 9.06
CA ILE A 259 9.20 -24.31 10.41
C ILE A 259 7.91 -25.13 10.47
N PRO A 260 7.98 -26.43 10.81
CA PRO A 260 6.79 -27.26 10.94
C PRO A 260 6.04 -27.04 12.28
N LYS A 261 6.74 -26.62 13.34
CA LYS A 261 6.18 -26.51 14.71
C LYS A 261 6.05 -25.06 15.17
N LYS A 262 4.84 -24.67 15.61
CA LYS A 262 4.55 -23.32 16.16
C LYS A 262 5.48 -22.88 17.29
N ARG A 263 6.03 -23.81 18.08
CA ARG A 263 6.93 -23.50 19.21
C ARG A 263 8.25 -22.84 18.78
N GLN A 264 8.69 -23.06 17.54
CA GLN A 264 9.94 -22.51 17.00
C GLN A 264 9.78 -21.13 16.35
N VAL A 265 8.56 -20.56 16.34
CA VAL A 265 8.30 -19.23 15.75
C VAL A 265 8.96 -18.12 16.56
N ARG A 266 8.90 -18.17 17.90
CA ARG A 266 9.45 -17.12 18.77
C ARG A 266 10.96 -16.90 18.61
N PRO A 267 11.82 -17.93 18.63
CA PRO A 267 13.26 -17.75 18.40
C PRO A 267 13.59 -17.06 17.07
N VAL A 268 12.88 -17.41 16.00
CA VAL A 268 13.08 -16.78 14.68
C VAL A 268 12.62 -15.33 14.70
N LEU A 269 11.49 -15.03 15.33
CA LEU A 269 11.05 -13.64 15.50
C LEU A 269 12.07 -12.79 16.25
N THR A 270 12.68 -13.31 17.32
CA THR A 270 13.74 -12.64 18.07
C THR A 270 14.97 -12.37 17.21
N ARG A 271 15.40 -13.34 16.38
CA ARG A 271 16.53 -13.17 15.45
C ARG A 271 16.30 -12.05 14.43
N PHE A 272 15.05 -11.89 13.97
CA PHE A 272 14.67 -10.82 13.04
C PHE A 272 14.28 -9.50 13.73
N GLY A 273 14.29 -9.46 15.07
CA GLY A 273 13.94 -8.26 15.85
C GLY A 273 12.47 -7.88 15.80
N ILE A 274 11.56 -8.84 15.57
CA ILE A 274 10.12 -8.58 15.40
C ILE A 274 9.34 -9.11 16.60
N SER A 275 8.46 -8.29 17.18
CA SER A 275 7.62 -8.73 18.31
C SER A 275 6.53 -9.71 17.87
N PRO A 276 6.09 -10.64 18.76
CA PRO A 276 5.02 -11.58 18.44
C PRO A 276 3.70 -10.91 18.01
N ASN A 277 3.33 -9.79 18.64
CA ASN A 277 2.12 -9.04 18.28
C ASN A 277 2.22 -8.47 16.86
N ARG A 278 3.40 -7.93 16.51
CA ARG A 278 3.66 -7.41 15.15
C ARG A 278 3.64 -8.52 14.11
N PHE A 279 4.13 -9.71 14.45
CA PHE A 279 4.06 -10.87 13.58
C PHE A 279 2.62 -11.25 13.20
N TYR A 280 1.68 -11.28 14.16
CA TYR A 280 0.28 -11.59 13.83
C TYR A 280 -0.34 -10.54 12.90
N VAL A 281 0.00 -9.26 13.08
CA VAL A 281 -0.42 -8.19 12.17
C VAL A 281 0.17 -8.41 10.76
N LEU A 282 1.47 -8.70 10.66
CA LEU A 282 2.15 -9.00 9.40
C LEU A 282 1.51 -10.19 8.69
N LYS A 283 1.30 -11.30 9.42
CA LYS A 283 0.67 -12.51 8.90
C LYS A 283 -0.74 -12.24 8.40
N ASN A 284 -1.57 -11.54 9.18
CA ASN A 284 -2.95 -11.25 8.79
C ASN A 284 -3.01 -10.37 7.55
N ARG A 285 -2.14 -9.36 7.43
CA ARG A 285 -2.07 -8.53 6.22
C ARG A 285 -1.53 -9.30 5.03
N TYR A 286 -0.58 -10.19 5.23
CA TYR A 286 -0.08 -11.09 4.19
C TYR A 286 -1.19 -12.01 3.64
N MET A 287 -2.06 -12.52 4.52
CA MET A 287 -3.22 -13.34 4.11
C MET A 287 -4.23 -12.59 3.23
N VAL A 288 -4.22 -11.26 3.25
CA VAL A 288 -5.18 -10.41 2.53
C VAL A 288 -4.54 -9.79 1.28
N TYR A 289 -3.31 -9.30 1.38
CA TYR A 289 -2.64 -8.53 0.33
C TYR A 289 -1.41 -9.22 -0.26
N GLY A 290 -1.05 -10.41 0.25
CA GLY A 290 0.17 -11.10 -0.17
C GLY A 290 1.42 -10.27 0.15
N VAL A 291 2.39 -10.26 -0.77
CA VAL A 291 3.65 -9.51 -0.61
C VAL A 291 3.42 -8.01 -0.42
N TRP A 292 2.38 -7.44 -1.04
CA TRP A 292 2.02 -6.03 -0.90
C TRP A 292 1.71 -5.65 0.56
N GLY A 293 1.15 -6.57 1.35
CA GLY A 293 0.82 -6.34 2.76
C GLY A 293 2.02 -6.05 3.66
N LEU A 294 3.24 -6.26 3.16
CA LEU A 294 4.50 -6.07 3.89
C LEU A 294 5.19 -4.73 3.60
N VAL A 295 4.70 -3.91 2.66
CA VAL A 295 5.42 -2.74 2.11
C VAL A 295 5.43 -1.53 3.05
N ASP A 296 4.26 -1.13 3.54
CA ASP A 296 3.98 0.13 4.23
C ASP A 296 4.19 0.08 5.73
N LEU A 297 4.38 -1.11 6.29
CA LEU A 297 4.63 -1.33 7.72
C LEU A 297 6.01 -0.84 8.15
N VAL A 298 6.57 0.18 7.50
CA VAL A 298 7.78 0.90 7.91
C VAL A 298 7.60 1.30 9.37
N GLN A 299 8.57 0.91 10.19
CA GLN A 299 8.65 1.36 11.58
C GLN A 299 8.64 2.88 11.55
N GLN A 300 7.57 3.50 12.04
CA GLN A 300 7.57 4.94 12.21
C GLN A 300 8.70 5.29 13.19
N GLY A 301 9.79 5.79 12.63
CA GLY A 301 10.71 6.72 13.28
C GLY A 301 11.19 6.33 14.67
N ARG A 302 11.73 5.12 14.87
CA ARG A 302 12.77 4.93 15.89
C ARG A 302 13.98 4.30 15.23
N THR A 303 15.07 5.07 15.17
CA THR A 303 16.42 4.70 14.72
C THR A 303 17.09 3.67 15.65
N ARG A 304 16.29 2.74 16.16
CA ARG A 304 16.48 1.68 17.16
C ARG A 304 15.06 1.42 17.66
N GLU A 305 14.33 0.47 17.08
CA GLU A 305 13.29 -0.16 17.89
C GLU A 305 13.97 -0.58 19.19
N LYS A 306 13.37 -0.19 20.32
CA LYS A 306 13.74 -0.79 21.61
C LYS A 306 13.80 -2.29 21.33
N ILE A 307 14.95 -2.85 21.61
CA ILE A 307 15.14 -4.29 21.65
C ILE A 307 13.93 -4.82 22.47
N SER A 308 13.31 -5.93 22.06
CA SER A 308 12.18 -6.50 22.85
C SER A 308 12.54 -6.40 24.33
N ALA A 309 11.67 -5.89 25.20
CA ALA A 309 12.02 -5.66 26.60
C ALA A 309 12.65 -6.92 27.25
N GLU A 310 12.22 -8.09 26.79
CA GLU A 310 12.79 -9.40 27.12
C GLU A 310 14.25 -9.58 26.64
N LEU A 311 14.57 -9.21 25.41
CA LEU A 311 15.92 -9.29 24.85
C LEU A 311 16.83 -8.19 25.42
N GLU A 312 16.27 -7.04 25.78
CA GLU A 312 16.95 -5.94 26.47
C GLU A 312 17.35 -6.37 27.89
N LEU A 313 16.43 -7.02 28.62
CA LEU A 313 16.69 -7.64 29.93
C LEU A 313 17.72 -8.76 29.84
N GLN A 314 17.61 -9.67 28.87
CA GLN A 314 18.60 -10.75 28.70
C GLN A 314 20.01 -10.20 28.43
N ILE A 315 20.13 -9.14 27.63
CA ILE A 315 21.42 -8.49 27.37
C ILE A 315 21.97 -7.84 28.66
N ILE A 316 21.10 -7.22 29.46
CA ILE A 316 21.47 -6.61 30.74
C ILE A 316 21.89 -7.69 31.76
N GLU A 317 21.12 -8.77 31.90
CA GLU A 317 21.44 -9.90 32.78
C GLU A 317 22.77 -10.55 32.41
N GLN A 318 22.99 -10.83 31.13
CA GLN A 318 24.27 -11.42 30.67
C GLN A 318 25.46 -10.50 30.92
N ARG A 319 25.30 -9.18 30.77
CA ARG A 319 26.35 -8.20 31.10
C ARG A 319 26.57 -8.01 32.60
N LEU A 320 25.53 -8.17 33.42
CA LEU A 320 25.65 -8.17 34.87
C LEU A 320 26.40 -9.41 35.37
N MET A 321 26.17 -10.56 34.72
CA MET A 321 26.83 -11.83 35.07
C MET A 321 28.30 -11.89 34.61
N ASP A 322 28.64 -11.31 33.46
CA ASP A 322 30.03 -11.20 32.99
C ASP A 322 30.29 -9.85 32.30
N PRO A 323 30.84 -8.85 33.03
CA PRO A 323 31.09 -7.51 32.52
C PRO A 323 32.11 -7.44 31.37
N SER A 324 32.89 -8.50 31.15
CA SER A 324 33.94 -8.56 30.13
C SER A 324 33.42 -9.01 28.76
N LEU A 325 32.17 -9.47 28.68
CA LEU A 325 31.53 -9.93 27.44
C LEU A 325 31.26 -8.77 26.47
N SER A 326 31.95 -8.80 25.33
CA SER A 326 31.68 -7.91 24.21
C SER A 326 30.46 -8.38 23.40
N ALA A 327 29.71 -7.45 22.82
CA ALA A 327 28.50 -7.75 22.03
C ALA A 327 28.70 -8.83 20.94
N PRO A 328 29.85 -8.93 20.24
CA PRO A 328 30.10 -10.01 19.28
C PRO A 328 30.23 -11.40 19.91
N LYS A 329 30.71 -11.49 21.17
CA LYS A 329 30.81 -12.77 21.90
C LYS A 329 29.44 -13.26 22.38
N MET A 330 28.53 -12.34 22.69
CA MET A 330 27.14 -12.66 23.09
C MET A 330 26.30 -13.23 21.94
N ILE A 331 26.63 -12.94 20.67
CA ILE A 331 25.89 -13.42 19.49
C ILE A 331 26.30 -14.85 19.08
N LYS A 332 27.46 -15.35 19.56
CA LYS A 332 28.02 -16.66 19.17
C LYS A 332 27.68 -17.81 20.13
N ASN A 333 27.14 -17.51 21.30
CA ASN A 333 26.56 -18.48 22.23
C ASN A 333 25.05 -18.59 21.96
#